data_AF-A0A963PQ77-F1
#
_entry.id   AF-A0A963PQ77-F1
#
_cell.length_a   1.000
_cell.length_b   1.000
_cell.length_c   1.000
_cell.angle_alpha   90.00
_cell.angle_beta   90.00
_cell.angle_gamma   90.00
#
_symmetry.space_group_name_H-M   'P 1'
#
loop_
_entity.id
_entity.type
_entity.pdbx_description
1 polymer ?
#
loop_
_entity_poly.entity_id
_entity_poly.type
_entity_poly.pdbx_seq_one_letter_code
_entity_poly.pdbx_strand_id
1 'polypeptide(L)' 'MTLLFLEALGAGLILVFIIWWTMFSGRKGGEPRRDEPAQPEDSEKK' A
#
# COMPACT_ATOMS: atom_id res chain seq x y z
N MET A 1 -24.83 26.79 -14.41
CA MET A 1 -25.32 25.38 -14.31
C MET A 1 -24.29 24.37 -14.80
N THR A 2 -23.58 24.59 -15.90
CA THR A 2 -22.47 23.72 -16.37
C THR A 2 -21.27 23.64 -15.42
N LEU A 3 -20.99 24.71 -14.67
CA LEU A 3 -19.93 24.74 -13.65
C LEU A 3 -20.13 23.69 -12.54
N LEU A 4 -21.38 23.43 -12.14
CA LEU A 4 -21.69 22.41 -11.11
C LEU A 4 -21.47 20.99 -11.63
N PHE A 5 -21.78 20.73 -12.90
CA PHE A 5 -21.50 19.44 -13.53
C PHE A 5 -20.00 19.18 -13.67
N LEU A 6 -19.23 20.21 -14.02
CA LEU A 6 -17.77 20.12 -14.13
C LEU A 6 -17.11 19.87 -12.76
N GLU A 7 -17.57 20.57 -11.71
CA GLU A 7 -17.17 20.32 -10.33
C GLU A 7 -17.54 18.90 -9.86
N ALA A 8 -18.75 18.43 -10.14
CA ALA A 8 -19.18 17.08 -9.75
C ALA A 8 -18.36 15.98 -10.44
N LEU A 9 -18.00 16.18 -11.72
CA LEU A 9 -17.10 15.29 -12.45
C LEU A 9 -15.68 15.31 -11.86
N GLY A 10 -15.16 16.49 -11.52
CA GLY A 10 -13.85 16.65 -10.88
C GLY A 10 -13.80 15.99 -9.49
N ALA A 11 -14.79 16.28 -8.65
CA ALA A 11 -14.93 15.69 -7.33
C ALA A 11 -15.12 14.17 -7.38
N GLY A 12 -15.88 13.66 -8.36
CA GLY A 12 -16.03 12.22 -8.57
C GLY A 12 -14.70 11.53 -8.89
N LEU A 13 -13.88 12.11 -9.77
CA LEU A 13 -12.55 11.59 -10.11
C LEU A 13 -11.59 11.64 -8.90
N ILE A 14 -11.60 12.74 -8.14
CA ILE A 14 -10.79 12.88 -6.93
C ILE A 14 -11.21 11.85 -5.87
N LEU A 15 -12.51 11.61 -5.70
CA LEU A 15 -13.03 10.67 -4.71
C LEU A 15 -12.62 9.23 -5.07
N VAL A 16 -12.73 8.82 -6.34
CA VAL A 16 -12.23 7.52 -6.81
C VAL A 16 -10.73 7.41 -6.64
N PHE A 17 -9.98 8.47 -6.95
CA PHE A 17 -8.53 8.52 -6.79
C PHE A 17 -8.13 8.31 -5.32
N ILE A 18 -8.79 8.99 -4.38
CA ILE A 18 -8.53 8.83 -2.95
C ILE A 18 -8.92 7.42 -2.47
N ILE A 19 -10.06 6.88 -2.87
CA ILE A 19 -10.46 5.51 -2.47
C ILE A 19 -9.46 4.49 -2.98
N TRP A 20 -9.10 4.55 -4.26
CA TRP A 20 -8.10 3.67 -4.86
C TRP A 20 -6.76 3.82 -4.17
N TRP A 21 -6.34 5.06 -3.92
CA TRP A 21 -5.13 5.37 -3.17
C TRP A 21 -5.15 4.84 -1.74
N THR A 22 -6.26 4.96 -1.00
CA THR A 22 -6.36 4.46 0.39
C THR A 22 -6.24 2.94 0.46
N MET A 23 -6.82 2.23 -0.52
CA MET A 23 -6.71 0.77 -0.62
C MET A 23 -5.33 0.33 -1.11
N PHE A 24 -4.71 1.10 -2.00
CA PHE A 24 -3.40 0.77 -2.57
C PHE A 24 -2.23 1.14 -1.63
N SER A 25 -2.29 2.29 -0.98
CA SER A 25 -1.33 2.76 0.03
C SER A 25 -1.45 1.99 1.35
N GLY A 26 -2.64 1.46 1.64
CA GLY A 26 -2.90 0.54 2.76
C GLY A 26 -2.25 -0.83 2.60
N ARG A 27 -1.66 -1.17 1.43
CA ARG A 27 -0.80 -2.35 1.26
C ARG A 27 0.57 -2.10 1.92
N LYS A 28 0.56 -1.97 3.25
CA LYS A 28 1.72 -2.22 4.12
C LYS A 28 2.03 -3.71 4.05
N GLY A 29 2.70 -4.11 2.97
CA GLY A 29 3.11 -5.49 2.69
C GLY A 29 4.49 -5.54 2.04
N GLY A 30 5.31 -4.52 2.31
CA GLY A 30 6.72 -4.49 1.98
C GLY A 30 7.57 -4.63 3.23
N GLU A 31 7.08 -5.33 4.26
CA GLU A 31 8.01 -6.06 5.11
C GLU A 31 8.54 -7.18 4.21
N PRO A 32 9.84 -7.22 3.85
CA PRO A 32 10.43 -8.54 3.77
C PRO A 32 10.06 -9.16 5.11
N ARG A 33 9.22 -10.20 5.12
CA ARG A 33 9.22 -11.11 6.27
C ARG A 33 10.69 -11.30 6.54
N ARG A 34 11.13 -11.01 7.77
CA ARG A 34 12.47 -11.36 8.20
C ARG A 34 12.72 -12.76 7.65
N ASP A 35 13.57 -12.85 6.64
CA ASP A 35 14.52 -13.93 6.57
C ASP A 35 15.35 -13.71 7.84
N GLU A 36 14.77 -14.08 8.98
CA GLU A 36 15.52 -14.47 10.15
C GLU A 36 16.14 -15.77 9.64
N PRO A 37 17.43 -15.78 9.23
CA PRO A 37 18.10 -17.05 9.07
C PRO A 37 17.93 -17.70 10.45
N ALA A 38 17.11 -18.74 10.50
CA ALA A 38 17.02 -19.60 11.66
C ALA A 38 18.46 -19.88 12.06
N GLN A 39 18.88 -19.37 13.21
CA GLN A 39 20.20 -19.65 13.74
C GLN A 39 20.33 -21.17 13.77
N PRO A 40 21.24 -21.78 13.00
CA PRO A 40 21.72 -23.08 13.37
C PRO A 40 22.64 -22.81 14.55
N GLU A 41 22.04 -22.79 15.74
CA GLU A 41 22.71 -23.37 16.89
C GLU A 41 23.19 -24.75 16.44
N ASP A 42 24.49 -25.01 16.63
CA ASP A 42 25.15 -26.30 16.42
C ASP A 42 25.67 -26.60 15.00
N SER A 43 26.93 -26.22 14.75
CA SER A 43 27.92 -27.11 14.12
C SER A 43 29.31 -26.50 14.25
N GLU A 44 29.97 -26.90 15.34
CA GLU A 44 31.29 -27.53 15.26
C GLU A 44 32.31 -26.94 14.27
N LYS A 45 33.20 -26.08 14.77
CA LYS A 45 34.56 -26.02 14.21
C LYS A 45 35.61 -25.82 15.29
N LYS A 46 36.14 -26.97 15.69
CA LYS A 46 37.41 -27.21 16.37
C LYS A 46 38.61 -26.71 15.54
#